data_AF-A0A060XU96-F1
#
_entry.id   AF-A0A060XU96-F1
#
_cell.length_a   1.000
_cell.length_b   1.000
_cell.length_c   1.000
_cell.angle_alpha   90.00
_cell.angle_beta   90.00
_cell.angle_gamma   90.00
#
_symmetry.space_group_name_H-M   'P 1'
#
loop_
_entity.id
_entity.type
_entity.pdbx_description
1 polymer ?
#
loop_
_entity_poly.entity_id
_entity_poly.type
_entity_poly.pdbx_seq_one_letter_code
_entity_poly.pdbx_strand_id
1 'polypeptide(L)'
;MPIADELLAEGMIHKEMYSNISAARTDEDKMRELFKALHSGGNKVKSTFLSILRENEPNLVQDLEFHIKQGDQQANKSTATLKYKEFIRGEYATVQEYNSLPGEHVKLDDRYTEPLIIQKHRQQREREEEIRSRGQNFHHVMGQRDSEAYKSIKVERLFDPDEHGDILRIVILQGHSGTGKSFTSQKIMSDWAFGRLYEDQFDLVFHLRCKELNQATGRKSLMDLLNYDQSSSSMIKQVLLQSPERVLFLVDGFDELKFSLDVPKDSLPRDPWTQCSPEVTLSGLIRQQILTKSFLLVTTRSTALDKLIGVVKHPVRYAEILGFSEEGVKVYFEKFFKQKQHSHQAYDSVRENETLFTACFIPVICWIICTVYREQFDEGTEMIQSLETTTSIFVEFVATLLKHHCQDLGQSALTILQGLGKLAEKGMEEQQVLFDHDSVSQTVSDPSKVPFLCKFLQRKE
;
A
#
# COMPACT_ATOMS: atom_id res chain seq x y z
N MET A 1 20.34 -48.40 30.75
CA MET A 1 19.60 -47.17 30.36
C MET A 1 18.48 -47.71 29.51
N PRO A 2 17.20 -47.67 29.94
CA PRO A 2 16.16 -48.57 29.43
C PRO A 2 16.11 -48.65 27.89
N ILE A 3 16.20 -47.48 27.24
CA ILE A 3 16.19 -47.36 25.78
C ILE A 3 17.41 -48.02 25.11
N ALA A 4 18.61 -47.92 25.70
CA ALA A 4 19.81 -48.57 25.19
C ALA A 4 19.78 -50.10 25.40
N ASP A 5 19.14 -50.54 26.47
CA ASP A 5 18.99 -51.95 26.81
C ASP A 5 18.05 -52.64 25.79
N GLU A 6 16.97 -51.97 25.41
CA GLU A 6 16.03 -52.41 24.35
C GLU A 6 16.64 -52.34 22.94
N LEU A 7 17.38 -51.29 22.61
CA LEU A 7 18.09 -51.19 21.32
C LEU A 7 19.12 -52.31 21.13
N LEU A 8 19.78 -52.75 22.21
CA LEU A 8 20.68 -53.90 22.16
C LEU A 8 19.90 -55.21 21.98
N ALA A 9 18.77 -55.37 22.68
CA ALA A 9 17.92 -56.55 22.58
C ALA A 9 17.34 -56.75 21.17
N GLU A 10 16.99 -55.65 20.48
CA GLU A 10 16.55 -55.68 19.07
C GLU A 10 17.70 -55.77 18.06
N GLY A 11 18.96 -55.83 18.51
CA GLY A 11 20.14 -55.92 17.64
C GLY A 11 20.42 -54.65 16.84
N MET A 12 19.91 -53.50 17.28
CA MET A 12 20.06 -52.20 16.60
C MET A 12 21.36 -51.49 16.95
N ILE A 13 21.98 -51.82 18.08
CA ILE A 13 23.32 -51.35 18.47
C ILE A 13 24.22 -52.53 18.82
N HIS A 14 25.51 -52.42 18.53
CA HIS A 14 26.49 -53.46 18.84
C HIS A 14 26.93 -53.40 20.32
N LYS A 15 27.40 -54.54 20.85
CA LYS A 15 27.86 -54.66 22.25
C LYS A 15 28.93 -53.63 22.64
N GLU A 16 29.77 -53.22 21.71
CA GLU A 16 30.80 -52.18 21.92
C GLU A 16 30.16 -50.81 22.17
N MET A 17 29.18 -50.41 21.36
CA MET A 17 28.44 -49.16 21.51
C MET A 17 27.63 -49.14 22.82
N TYR A 18 26.99 -50.27 23.15
CA TYR A 18 26.29 -50.42 24.43
C TYR A 18 27.25 -50.31 25.62
N SER A 19 28.45 -50.90 25.52
CA SER A 19 29.46 -50.81 26.57
C SER A 19 29.92 -49.37 26.79
N ASN A 20 30.12 -48.60 25.71
CA ASN A 20 30.46 -47.18 25.78
C ASN A 20 29.35 -46.34 26.45
N ILE A 21 28.09 -46.61 26.13
CA ILE A 21 26.94 -45.97 26.79
C ILE A 21 26.92 -46.35 28.28
N SER A 22 27.10 -47.63 28.62
CA SER A 22 27.05 -48.09 30.02
C SER A 22 28.23 -47.59 30.87
N ALA A 23 29.38 -47.31 30.25
CA ALA A 23 30.59 -46.84 30.91
C ALA A 23 30.62 -45.32 31.15
N ALA A 24 29.70 -44.58 30.53
CA ALA A 24 29.58 -43.13 30.69
C ALA A 24 29.14 -42.76 32.12
N ARG A 25 29.83 -41.76 32.70
CA ARG A 25 29.73 -41.42 34.13
C ARG A 25 28.49 -40.60 34.47
N THR A 26 28.05 -39.75 33.55
CA THR A 26 26.88 -38.88 33.73
C THR A 26 25.77 -39.27 32.75
N ASP A 27 24.53 -38.92 33.07
CA ASP A 27 23.40 -39.20 32.16
C ASP A 27 23.47 -38.38 30.86
N GLU A 28 24.11 -37.21 30.90
CA GLU A 28 24.42 -36.42 29.70
C GLU A 28 25.44 -37.13 28.79
N ASP A 29 26.50 -37.69 29.36
CA ASP A 29 27.49 -38.47 28.61
C ASP A 29 26.87 -39.74 28.01
N LYS A 30 25.98 -40.42 28.76
CA LYS A 30 25.22 -41.58 28.25
C LYS A 30 24.37 -41.20 27.05
N MET A 31 23.66 -40.07 27.12
CA MET A 31 22.87 -39.55 26.01
C MET A 31 23.73 -39.19 24.80
N ARG A 32 24.91 -38.60 25.02
CA ARG A 32 25.85 -38.24 23.94
C ARG A 32 26.39 -39.47 23.22
N GLU A 33 26.74 -40.53 23.96
CA GLU A 33 27.17 -41.81 23.36
C GLU A 33 26.00 -42.53 22.66
N LEU A 34 24.79 -42.47 23.21
CA LEU A 34 23.60 -42.98 22.55
C LEU A 34 23.34 -42.25 21.22
N PHE A 35 23.45 -40.92 21.19
CA PHE A 35 23.29 -40.13 19.97
C PHE A 35 24.32 -40.50 18.89
N LYS A 36 25.57 -40.77 19.27
CA LYS A 36 26.59 -41.25 18.34
C LYS A 36 26.21 -42.61 17.73
N ALA A 37 25.72 -43.53 18.57
CA ALA A 37 25.23 -44.83 18.11
C ALA A 37 24.05 -44.68 17.12
N LEU A 38 23.05 -43.85 17.44
CA LEU A 38 21.90 -43.57 16.57
C LEU A 38 22.31 -42.89 15.25
N HIS A 39 23.30 -41.99 15.28
CA HIS A 39 23.76 -41.31 14.09
C HIS A 39 24.48 -42.27 13.13
N SER A 40 25.29 -43.18 13.66
CA SER A 40 26.01 -44.20 12.90
C SER A 40 25.14 -45.35 12.37
N GLY A 41 24.01 -45.65 13.03
CA GLY A 41 23.12 -46.78 12.72
C GLY A 41 22.11 -46.56 11.58
N GLY A 42 22.08 -45.37 10.97
CA GLY A 42 21.19 -45.05 9.84
C GLY A 42 19.69 -45.00 10.20
N ASN A 43 18.81 -44.97 9.19
CA ASN A 43 17.37 -44.71 9.39
C ASN A 43 16.65 -45.81 10.17
N LYS A 44 17.09 -47.07 10.06
CA LYS A 44 16.45 -48.21 10.73
C LYS A 44 16.63 -48.16 12.25
N VAL A 45 17.84 -47.85 12.70
CA VAL A 45 18.14 -47.70 14.14
C VAL A 45 17.42 -46.48 14.72
N LYS A 46 17.34 -45.38 13.96
CA LYS A 46 16.57 -44.19 14.34
C LYS A 46 15.06 -44.47 14.44
N SER A 47 14.47 -45.24 13.51
CA SER A 47 13.05 -45.60 13.58
C SER A 47 12.73 -46.50 14.77
N THR A 48 13.59 -47.46 15.08
CA THR A 48 13.41 -48.31 16.27
C THR A 48 13.55 -47.50 17.55
N PHE A 49 14.54 -46.62 17.64
CA PHE A 49 14.68 -45.71 18.78
C PHE A 49 13.43 -44.84 18.99
N LEU A 50 12.84 -44.31 17.91
CA LEU A 50 11.60 -43.54 18.00
C LEU A 50 10.40 -44.41 18.45
N SER A 51 10.35 -45.68 18.08
CA SER A 51 9.33 -46.62 18.57
C SER A 51 9.46 -46.85 20.06
N ILE A 52 10.68 -47.17 20.51
CA ILE A 52 11.00 -47.39 21.93
C ILE A 52 10.72 -46.13 22.76
N LEU A 53 11.09 -44.96 22.24
CA LEU A 53 10.86 -43.68 22.92
C LEU A 53 9.36 -43.37 23.04
N ARG A 54 8.55 -43.74 22.04
CA ARG A 54 7.08 -43.59 22.09
C ARG A 54 6.41 -44.52 23.09
N GLU A 55 6.94 -45.73 23.26
CA GLU A 55 6.41 -46.71 24.21
C GLU A 55 6.78 -46.36 25.65
N ASN A 56 8.04 -45.97 25.89
CA ASN A 56 8.57 -45.73 27.22
C ASN A 56 8.33 -44.30 27.73
N GLU A 57 8.34 -43.29 26.85
CA GLU A 57 8.24 -41.87 27.23
C GLU A 57 7.24 -41.11 26.32
N PRO A 58 5.96 -41.51 26.28
CA PRO A 58 4.97 -40.96 25.35
C PRO A 58 4.74 -39.45 25.52
N ASN A 59 4.81 -38.96 26.76
CA ASN A 59 4.65 -37.53 27.07
C ASN A 59 5.80 -36.70 26.49
N LEU A 60 7.04 -37.18 26.61
CA LEU A 60 8.22 -36.50 26.07
C LEU A 60 8.16 -36.43 24.53
N VAL A 61 7.72 -37.50 23.87
CA VAL A 61 7.54 -37.49 22.41
C VAL A 61 6.45 -36.52 21.99
N GLN A 62 5.34 -36.47 22.73
CA GLN A 62 4.26 -35.53 22.45
C GLN A 62 4.71 -34.07 22.60
N ASP A 63 5.48 -33.76 23.64
CA ASP A 63 6.06 -32.43 23.87
C ASP A 63 7.09 -32.06 22.78
N LEU A 64 7.99 -32.98 22.42
CA LEU A 64 8.97 -32.77 21.35
C LEU A 64 8.30 -32.61 19.97
N GLU A 65 7.31 -33.43 19.64
CA GLU A 65 6.52 -33.28 18.40
C GLU A 65 5.75 -31.97 18.39
N PHE A 66 5.21 -31.52 19.52
CA PHE A 66 4.55 -30.22 19.66
C PHE A 66 5.52 -29.07 19.40
N HIS A 67 6.71 -29.08 20.01
CA HIS A 67 7.73 -28.06 19.82
C HIS A 67 8.31 -28.05 18.40
N ILE A 68 8.53 -29.21 17.77
CA ILE A 68 8.97 -29.29 16.36
C ILE A 68 7.88 -28.73 15.44
N LYS A 69 6.61 -29.10 15.65
CA LYS A 69 5.49 -28.55 14.87
C LYS A 69 5.36 -27.04 15.04
N GLN A 70 5.59 -26.51 16.24
CA GLN A 70 5.62 -25.06 16.47
C GLN A 70 6.82 -24.38 15.77
N GLY A 71 8.02 -24.99 15.84
CA GLY A 71 9.21 -24.49 15.16
C GLY A 71 9.05 -24.44 13.63
N ASP A 72 8.52 -25.50 13.04
CA ASP A 72 8.24 -25.59 11.59
C ASP A 72 7.13 -24.61 11.17
N GLN A 73 6.08 -24.44 11.99
CA GLN A 73 5.03 -23.45 11.73
C GLN A 73 5.57 -22.02 11.81
N GLN A 74 6.43 -21.71 12.79
CA GLN A 74 7.06 -20.40 12.92
C GLN A 74 7.99 -20.10 11.75
N ALA A 75 8.82 -21.07 11.34
CA ALA A 75 9.72 -20.94 10.20
C ALA A 75 8.95 -20.77 8.88
N ASN A 76 7.91 -21.58 8.66
CA ASN A 76 7.05 -21.46 7.48
C ASN A 76 6.26 -20.14 7.46
N LYS A 77 5.74 -19.68 8.61
CA LYS A 77 5.08 -18.38 8.74
C LYS A 77 6.04 -17.25 8.37
N SER A 78 7.26 -17.25 8.91
CA SER A 78 8.27 -16.23 8.60
C SER A 78 8.64 -16.20 7.12
N THR A 79 8.75 -17.38 6.48
CA THR A 79 9.07 -17.51 5.06
C THR A 79 7.92 -17.00 4.17
N ALA A 80 6.67 -17.34 4.50
CA ALA A 80 5.51 -16.87 3.76
C ALA A 80 5.29 -15.35 3.92
N THR A 81 5.53 -14.78 5.10
CA THR A 81 5.49 -13.33 5.31
C THR A 81 6.54 -12.61 4.48
N LEU A 82 7.75 -13.16 4.36
CA LEU A 82 8.79 -12.60 3.49
C LEU A 82 8.36 -12.62 2.02
N LYS A 83 7.80 -13.72 1.53
CA LYS A 83 7.27 -13.82 0.16
C LYS A 83 6.17 -12.80 -0.12
N TYR A 84 5.25 -12.61 0.83
CA TYR A 84 4.22 -11.59 0.69
C TYR A 84 4.82 -10.18 0.64
N LYS A 85 5.77 -9.85 1.52
CA LYS A 85 6.50 -8.57 1.46
C LYS A 85 7.24 -8.40 0.13
N GLU A 86 7.85 -9.45 -0.42
CA GLU A 86 8.52 -9.42 -1.74
C GLU A 86 7.54 -9.13 -2.88
N PHE A 87 6.36 -9.77 -2.88
CA PHE A 87 5.28 -9.46 -3.82
C PHE A 87 4.88 -7.99 -3.76
N ILE A 88 4.64 -7.46 -2.55
CA ILE A 88 4.30 -6.04 -2.37
C ILE A 88 5.44 -5.11 -2.80
N ARG A 89 6.70 -5.45 -2.54
CA ARG A 89 7.84 -4.67 -3.07
C ARG A 89 7.83 -4.62 -4.59
N GLY A 90 7.53 -5.75 -5.26
CA GLY A 90 7.39 -5.79 -6.71
C GLY A 90 6.31 -4.84 -7.24
N GLU A 91 5.14 -4.80 -6.58
CA GLU A 91 4.00 -3.99 -6.99
C GLU A 91 4.13 -2.49 -6.64
N TYR A 92 4.81 -2.14 -5.53
CA TYR A 92 4.82 -0.77 -4.97
C TYR A 92 6.21 -0.12 -4.88
N ALA A 93 7.29 -0.75 -5.36
CA ALA A 93 8.61 -0.09 -5.43
C ALA A 93 8.67 0.98 -6.52
N THR A 94 7.88 0.82 -7.59
CA THR A 94 7.85 1.73 -8.72
C THR A 94 6.42 2.18 -9.03
N VAL A 95 6.31 3.31 -9.71
CA VAL A 95 5.04 3.85 -10.18
C VAL A 95 5.16 4.23 -11.65
N GLN A 96 4.06 4.08 -12.36
CA GLN A 96 3.90 4.70 -13.66
C GLN A 96 3.47 6.14 -13.43
N GLU A 97 4.00 7.08 -14.20
CA GLU A 97 3.58 8.49 -14.23
C GLU A 97 2.46 8.65 -15.28
N TYR A 98 1.81 9.83 -15.36
CA TYR A 98 0.73 10.02 -16.34
C TYR A 98 1.24 10.07 -17.79
N ASN A 99 2.51 10.37 -17.98
CA ASN A 99 3.17 10.43 -19.28
C ASN A 99 4.14 9.26 -19.52
N SER A 100 4.15 8.25 -18.65
CA SER A 100 4.99 7.07 -18.87
C SER A 100 4.57 6.34 -20.14
N LEU A 101 5.55 6.02 -20.98
CA LEU A 101 5.36 5.12 -22.10
C LEU A 101 5.17 3.67 -21.60
N PRO A 102 4.65 2.75 -22.42
CA PRO A 102 4.55 1.34 -22.06
C PRO A 102 5.88 0.76 -21.58
N GLY A 103 5.91 0.24 -20.35
CA GLY A 103 7.09 -0.32 -19.72
C GLY A 103 8.00 0.70 -19.00
N GLU A 104 7.69 1.98 -19.04
CA GLU A 104 8.39 3.00 -18.27
C GLU A 104 7.85 3.11 -16.84
N HIS A 105 8.76 3.09 -15.89
CA HIS A 105 8.45 3.19 -14.47
C HIS A 105 9.51 4.06 -13.79
N VAL A 106 9.09 4.80 -12.76
CA VAL A 106 9.98 5.56 -11.88
C VAL A 106 9.90 4.99 -10.47
N LYS A 107 10.96 5.13 -9.68
CA LYS A 107 10.92 4.68 -8.28
C LYS A 107 9.91 5.53 -7.52
N LEU A 108 9.13 4.90 -6.65
CA LEU A 108 8.17 5.61 -5.80
C LEU A 108 8.88 6.63 -4.90
N ASP A 109 10.04 6.25 -4.35
CA ASP A 109 10.83 7.11 -3.46
C ASP A 109 11.37 8.38 -4.14
N ASP A 110 11.59 8.35 -5.46
CA ASP A 110 12.02 9.50 -6.27
C ASP A 110 10.88 10.48 -6.57
N ARG A 111 9.64 10.11 -6.22
CA ARG A 111 8.43 10.92 -6.44
C ARG A 111 7.64 11.19 -5.17
N TYR A 112 7.90 10.47 -4.09
CA TYR A 112 7.23 10.69 -2.83
C TYR A 112 7.94 11.73 -1.98
N THR A 113 7.22 12.80 -1.67
CA THR A 113 7.57 13.74 -0.60
C THR A 113 6.49 13.72 0.45
N GLU A 114 6.88 13.76 1.72
CA GLU A 114 5.95 13.73 2.85
C GLU A 114 5.02 14.96 2.77
N PRO A 115 3.69 14.76 2.69
CA PRO A 115 2.75 15.86 2.67
C PRO A 115 2.47 16.36 4.09
N LEU A 116 2.05 17.62 4.21
CA LEU A 116 1.53 18.18 5.45
C LEU A 116 0.16 17.56 5.76
N ILE A 117 0.05 16.93 6.92
CA ILE A 117 -1.17 16.30 7.43
C ILE A 117 -1.49 16.89 8.80
N ILE A 118 -2.75 17.25 9.03
CA ILE A 118 -3.23 17.77 10.32
C ILE A 118 -4.37 16.92 10.88
N GLN A 119 -4.44 16.79 12.22
CA GLN A 119 -5.50 16.04 12.92
C GLN A 119 -6.58 16.96 13.48
N LYS A 120 -7.04 17.93 12.69
CA LYS A 120 -8.14 18.81 13.09
C LYS A 120 -9.04 19.13 11.91
N HIS A 121 -10.31 19.39 12.19
CA HIS A 121 -11.19 19.98 11.20
C HIS A 121 -10.90 21.47 11.10
N ARG A 122 -10.54 21.92 9.89
CA ARG A 122 -10.37 23.34 9.61
C ARG A 122 -11.71 24.05 9.65
N GLN A 123 -11.73 25.23 10.28
CA GLN A 123 -12.88 26.12 10.25
C GLN A 123 -13.02 26.74 8.85
N GLN A 124 -14.21 27.24 8.54
CA GLN A 124 -14.46 27.91 7.27
C GLN A 124 -13.50 29.09 7.02
N ARG A 125 -13.20 29.88 8.07
CA ARG A 125 -12.25 31.00 7.96
C ARG A 125 -10.85 30.58 7.54
N GLU A 126 -10.34 29.46 8.08
CA GLU A 126 -9.03 28.92 7.73
C GLU A 126 -8.99 28.46 6.26
N ARG A 127 -10.10 27.92 5.75
CA ARG A 127 -10.24 27.57 4.33
C ARG A 127 -10.31 28.81 3.44
N GLU A 128 -11.03 29.86 3.86
CA GLU A 128 -11.11 31.11 3.12
C GLU A 128 -9.78 31.87 3.08
N GLU A 129 -9.03 31.87 4.18
CA GLU A 129 -7.69 32.45 4.27
C GLU A 129 -6.72 31.80 3.27
N GLU A 130 -6.74 30.46 3.20
CA GLU A 130 -5.97 29.70 2.21
C GLU A 130 -6.31 30.14 0.78
N ILE A 131 -7.59 30.21 0.42
CA ILE A 131 -8.05 30.56 -0.93
C ILE A 131 -7.64 31.99 -1.32
N ARG A 132 -7.58 32.91 -0.35
CA ARG A 132 -7.23 34.32 -0.58
C ARG A 132 -5.72 34.57 -0.61
N SER A 133 -4.94 33.68 -0.02
CA SER A 133 -3.48 33.79 0.03
C SER A 133 -2.82 33.29 -1.26
N ARG A 134 -1.65 33.87 -1.61
CA ARG A 134 -0.82 33.48 -2.77
C ARG A 134 0.66 33.71 -2.46
N GLY A 135 1.54 33.14 -3.28
CA GLY A 135 2.99 33.27 -3.21
C GLY A 135 3.53 32.96 -1.82
N GLN A 136 4.42 33.81 -1.33
CA GLN A 136 5.03 33.64 -0.01
C GLN A 136 4.00 33.70 1.14
N ASN A 137 2.96 34.52 1.01
CA ASN A 137 1.92 34.64 2.03
C ASN A 137 1.15 33.31 2.19
N PHE A 138 0.88 32.62 1.08
CA PHE A 138 0.25 31.30 1.10
C PHE A 138 1.13 30.28 1.83
N HIS A 139 2.42 30.22 1.47
CA HIS A 139 3.37 29.29 2.11
C HIS A 139 3.56 29.60 3.59
N HIS A 140 3.54 30.88 3.98
CA HIS A 140 3.53 31.27 5.39
C HIS A 140 2.30 30.73 6.14
N VAL A 141 1.09 30.90 5.58
CA VAL A 141 -0.15 30.34 6.15
C VAL A 141 -0.07 28.82 6.27
N MET A 142 0.48 28.13 5.26
CA MET A 142 0.66 26.67 5.32
C MET A 142 1.73 26.25 6.33
N GLY A 143 2.83 27.00 6.44
CA GLY A 143 3.91 26.73 7.39
C GLY A 143 3.43 26.83 8.85
N GLN A 144 2.52 27.76 9.17
CA GLN A 144 1.90 27.80 10.50
C GLN A 144 1.12 26.52 10.83
N ARG A 145 0.61 25.83 9.81
CA ARG A 145 -0.14 24.57 9.96
C ARG A 145 0.76 23.37 10.18
N ASP A 146 2.04 23.51 9.87
CA ASP A 146 3.08 22.55 10.24
C ASP A 146 3.61 22.84 11.65
N SER A 147 2.69 22.82 12.62
CA SER A 147 2.99 23.05 14.03
C SER A 147 2.13 22.19 14.94
N GLU A 148 2.58 22.00 16.17
CA GLU A 148 1.83 21.30 17.20
C GLU A 148 0.47 21.96 17.48
N ALA A 149 0.39 23.29 17.37
CA ALA A 149 -0.85 24.06 17.54
C ALA A 149 -1.93 23.68 16.50
N TYR A 150 -1.50 23.22 15.33
CA TYR A 150 -2.38 22.73 14.27
C TYR A 150 -2.58 21.21 14.29
N LYS A 151 -2.03 20.54 15.31
CA LYS A 151 -1.99 19.07 15.41
C LYS A 151 -1.41 18.45 14.14
N SER A 152 -0.32 19.03 13.63
CA SER A 152 0.46 18.43 12.53
C SER A 152 0.87 17.01 12.95
N ILE A 153 0.69 16.06 12.04
CA ILE A 153 1.03 14.67 12.27
C ILE A 153 1.72 14.07 11.05
N LYS A 154 2.62 13.14 11.32
CA LYS A 154 3.26 12.34 10.29
C LYS A 154 2.53 11.03 10.03
N VAL A 155 2.81 10.41 8.89
CA VAL A 155 2.19 9.13 8.52
C VAL A 155 2.48 8.07 9.57
N GLU A 156 3.70 7.98 10.11
CA GLU A 156 4.12 6.98 11.12
C GLU A 156 3.28 7.00 12.39
N ARG A 157 2.57 8.10 12.66
CA ARG A 157 1.84 8.33 13.90
C ARG A 157 0.32 8.27 13.74
N LEU A 158 -0.19 7.98 12.53
CA LEU A 158 -1.64 7.95 12.26
C LEU A 158 -2.41 6.96 13.15
N PHE A 159 -1.76 5.87 13.59
CA PHE A 159 -2.36 4.84 14.43
C PHE A 159 -1.87 4.86 15.88
N ASP A 160 -1.13 5.90 16.28
CA ASP A 160 -0.75 6.09 17.67
C ASP A 160 -2.01 6.21 18.56
N PRO A 161 -1.92 5.86 19.85
CA PRO A 161 -2.96 6.17 20.82
C PRO A 161 -3.30 7.66 20.81
N ASP A 162 -4.54 8.00 21.12
CA ASP A 162 -4.95 9.40 21.27
C ASP A 162 -4.48 10.00 22.61
N GLU A 163 -4.88 11.25 22.88
CA GLU A 163 -4.53 11.98 24.11
C GLU A 163 -5.03 11.27 25.39
N HIS A 164 -5.99 10.34 25.26
CA HIS A 164 -6.53 9.54 26.37
C HIS A 164 -5.91 8.13 26.44
N GLY A 165 -5.03 7.78 25.51
CA GLY A 165 -4.43 6.45 25.40
C GLY A 165 -5.30 5.44 24.65
N ASP A 166 -6.40 5.87 24.02
CA ASP A 166 -7.29 4.99 23.27
C ASP A 166 -6.76 4.72 21.86
N ILE A 167 -6.85 3.46 21.43
CA ILE A 167 -6.44 3.04 20.09
C ILE A 167 -7.61 3.17 19.12
N LEU A 168 -7.56 4.19 18.28
CA LEU A 168 -8.53 4.43 17.21
C LEU A 168 -8.17 3.59 15.98
N ARG A 169 -8.94 2.53 15.73
CA ARG A 169 -8.65 1.55 14.66
C ARG A 169 -8.95 2.07 13.25
N ILE A 170 -9.79 3.09 13.12
CA ILE A 170 -10.18 3.67 11.84
C ILE A 170 -9.62 5.08 11.76
N VAL A 171 -8.81 5.32 10.73
CA VAL A 171 -8.31 6.63 10.34
C VAL A 171 -8.99 7.03 9.04
N ILE A 172 -9.59 8.21 9.01
CA ILE A 172 -10.10 8.82 7.79
C ILE A 172 -9.08 9.87 7.35
N LEU A 173 -8.46 9.66 6.19
CA LEU A 173 -7.54 10.62 5.57
C LEU A 173 -8.25 11.36 4.44
N GLN A 174 -8.71 12.57 4.71
CA GLN A 174 -9.41 13.41 3.74
C GLN A 174 -8.53 14.49 3.14
N GLY A 175 -8.93 15.03 1.98
CA GLY A 175 -8.29 16.21 1.39
C GLY A 175 -8.80 16.49 -0.02
N HIS A 176 -8.38 17.61 -0.61
CA HIS A 176 -8.76 17.99 -1.97
C HIS A 176 -8.21 17.03 -3.04
N SER A 177 -8.69 17.18 -4.28
CA SER A 177 -8.14 16.41 -5.41
C SER A 177 -6.65 16.70 -5.58
N GLY A 178 -5.86 15.68 -5.91
CA GLY A 178 -4.43 15.86 -6.20
C GLY A 178 -3.50 16.07 -5.00
N THR A 179 -4.01 16.08 -3.76
CA THR A 179 -3.19 16.30 -2.54
C THR A 179 -2.30 15.13 -2.13
N GLY A 180 -2.37 13.99 -2.83
CA GLY A 180 -1.48 12.85 -2.59
C GLY A 180 -2.03 11.74 -1.69
N LYS A 181 -3.35 11.69 -1.44
CA LYS A 181 -4.02 10.61 -0.66
C LYS A 181 -3.62 9.20 -1.12
N SER A 182 -3.92 8.85 -2.36
CA SER A 182 -3.62 7.53 -2.93
C SER A 182 -2.13 7.24 -3.03
N PHE A 183 -1.31 8.29 -3.24
CA PHE A 183 0.13 8.17 -3.28
C PHE A 183 0.72 7.87 -1.89
N THR A 184 0.10 8.43 -0.84
CA THR A 184 0.40 8.10 0.55
C THR A 184 0.03 6.66 0.87
N SER A 185 -1.12 6.16 0.42
CA SER A 185 -1.48 4.72 0.56
C SER A 185 -0.45 3.80 -0.11
N GLN A 186 -0.01 4.13 -1.33
CA GLN A 186 1.04 3.37 -2.04
C GLN A 186 2.38 3.41 -1.30
N LYS A 187 2.76 4.58 -0.75
CA LYS A 187 3.97 4.73 0.06
C LYS A 187 3.91 3.90 1.34
N ILE A 188 2.75 3.86 2.01
CA ILE A 188 2.55 3.00 3.19
C ILE A 188 2.78 1.53 2.83
N MET A 189 2.19 1.04 1.72
CA MET A 189 2.42 -0.33 1.25
C MET A 189 3.91 -0.62 1.00
N SER A 190 4.58 0.29 0.29
CA SER A 190 6.00 0.17 -0.04
C SER A 190 6.86 0.14 1.22
N ASP A 191 6.72 1.13 2.10
CA ASP A 191 7.54 1.25 3.29
C ASP A 191 7.30 0.14 4.29
N TRP A 192 6.06 -0.31 4.46
CA TRP A 192 5.77 -1.49 5.28
C TRP A 192 6.44 -2.75 4.73
N ALA A 193 6.39 -2.96 3.42
CA ALA A 193 7.03 -4.12 2.80
C ALA A 193 8.56 -4.07 2.91
N PHE A 194 9.16 -2.88 2.89
CA PHE A 194 10.60 -2.68 3.12
C PHE A 194 11.00 -2.63 4.62
N GLY A 195 10.07 -2.75 5.56
CA GLY A 195 10.35 -2.68 7.00
C GLY A 195 10.66 -1.26 7.51
N ARG A 196 10.26 -0.23 6.76
CA ARG A 196 10.50 1.18 7.09
C ARG A 196 9.33 1.83 7.84
N LEU A 197 8.14 1.22 7.80
CA LEU A 197 6.91 1.75 8.38
C LEU A 197 6.05 0.65 8.98
N TYR A 198 5.58 0.85 10.21
CA TYR A 198 4.64 -0.03 10.93
C TYR A 198 5.04 -1.51 11.06
N GLU A 199 6.30 -1.87 10.88
CA GLU A 199 6.74 -3.28 10.91
C GLU A 199 6.39 -3.97 12.23
N ASP A 200 6.52 -3.27 13.35
CA ASP A 200 6.19 -3.83 14.67
C ASP A 200 4.67 -3.88 14.94
N GLN A 201 3.90 -3.06 14.23
CA GLN A 201 2.46 -2.91 14.46
C GLN A 201 1.62 -3.89 13.62
N PHE A 202 1.98 -4.09 12.35
CA PHE A 202 1.17 -4.88 11.41
C PHE A 202 1.95 -6.02 10.76
N ASP A 203 1.38 -7.22 10.85
CA ASP A 203 1.87 -8.42 10.17
C ASP A 203 1.41 -8.47 8.71
N LEU A 204 0.29 -7.81 8.39
CA LEU A 204 -0.28 -7.72 7.05
C LEU A 204 -0.84 -6.33 6.78
N VAL A 205 -0.54 -5.80 5.58
CA VAL A 205 -1.16 -4.58 5.06
C VAL A 205 -1.75 -4.87 3.69
N PHE A 206 -3.03 -4.57 3.51
CA PHE A 206 -3.75 -4.76 2.26
C PHE A 206 -4.18 -3.43 1.67
N HIS A 207 -4.19 -3.34 0.34
CA HIS A 207 -4.61 -2.13 -0.38
C HIS A 207 -5.81 -2.43 -1.29
N LEU A 208 -6.95 -1.85 -0.94
CA LEU A 208 -8.22 -1.91 -1.66
C LEU A 208 -8.42 -0.59 -2.40
N ARG A 209 -8.29 -0.61 -3.72
CA ARG A 209 -8.50 0.56 -4.58
C ARG A 209 -9.96 0.62 -5.02
N CYS A 210 -10.74 1.55 -4.50
CA CYS A 210 -12.19 1.65 -4.74
C CYS A 210 -12.56 1.72 -6.23
N LYS A 211 -11.76 2.43 -7.04
CA LYS A 211 -11.94 2.47 -8.50
C LYS A 211 -11.87 1.10 -9.20
N GLU A 212 -11.09 0.16 -8.65
CA GLU A 212 -10.98 -1.21 -9.16
C GLU A 212 -12.13 -2.08 -8.64
N LEU A 213 -12.57 -1.85 -7.40
CA LEU A 213 -13.73 -2.53 -6.82
C LEU A 213 -15.02 -2.26 -7.61
N ASN A 214 -15.14 -1.10 -8.24
CA ASN A 214 -16.25 -0.79 -9.14
C ASN A 214 -16.37 -1.76 -10.34
N GLN A 215 -15.29 -2.45 -10.71
CA GLN A 215 -15.27 -3.42 -11.80
C GLN A 215 -15.52 -4.85 -11.32
N ALA A 216 -15.49 -5.08 -10.00
CA ALA A 216 -15.76 -6.40 -9.45
C ALA A 216 -17.22 -6.79 -9.75
N THR A 217 -17.40 -7.88 -10.48
CA THR A 217 -18.71 -8.44 -10.80
C THR A 217 -18.97 -9.73 -10.02
N GLY A 218 -20.25 -10.10 -9.93
CA GLY A 218 -20.66 -11.33 -9.24
C GLY A 218 -20.51 -11.27 -7.72
N ARG A 219 -20.51 -12.45 -7.11
CA ARG A 219 -20.33 -12.59 -5.65
C ARG A 219 -18.86 -12.86 -5.35
N LYS A 220 -18.23 -11.96 -4.59
CA LYS A 220 -16.83 -12.02 -4.18
C LYS A 220 -16.73 -11.86 -2.66
N SER A 221 -15.93 -12.71 -2.02
CA SER A 221 -15.57 -12.57 -0.61
C SER A 221 -14.55 -11.44 -0.41
N LEU A 222 -14.24 -11.06 0.83
CA LEU A 222 -13.19 -10.07 1.07
C LEU A 222 -11.87 -10.58 0.48
N MET A 223 -11.58 -11.87 0.65
CA MET A 223 -10.36 -12.49 0.13
C MET A 223 -10.28 -12.49 -1.39
N ASP A 224 -11.41 -12.51 -2.09
CA ASP A 224 -11.44 -12.43 -3.56
C ASP A 224 -11.24 -11.00 -4.07
N LEU A 225 -11.47 -9.99 -3.23
CA LEU A 225 -11.25 -8.58 -3.56
C LEU A 225 -9.84 -8.09 -3.22
N LEU A 226 -9.10 -8.85 -2.41
CA LEU A 226 -7.72 -8.53 -2.03
C LEU A 226 -6.74 -9.02 -3.09
N ASN A 227 -5.80 -8.16 -3.46
CA ASN A 227 -4.67 -8.54 -4.31
C ASN A 227 -3.51 -9.06 -3.45
N TYR A 228 -3.27 -10.38 -3.47
CA TYR A 228 -2.14 -11.01 -2.79
C TYR A 228 -1.68 -12.27 -3.53
N ASP A 229 -0.41 -12.63 -3.31
CA ASP A 229 0.16 -13.87 -3.84
C ASP A 229 -0.50 -15.11 -3.19
N GLN A 230 -1.04 -15.99 -4.03
CA GLN A 230 -1.72 -17.22 -3.61
C GLN A 230 -0.80 -18.15 -2.81
N SER A 231 0.52 -18.10 -3.02
CA SER A 231 1.47 -18.88 -2.23
C SER A 231 1.49 -18.50 -0.74
N SER A 232 1.00 -17.30 -0.42
CA SER A 232 0.90 -16.74 0.95
C SER A 232 -0.49 -16.94 1.59
N SER A 233 -1.44 -17.58 0.89
CA SER A 233 -2.85 -17.69 1.31
C SER A 233 -3.03 -18.34 2.68
N SER A 234 -2.28 -19.41 2.99
CA SER A 234 -2.35 -20.11 4.28
C SER A 234 -1.90 -19.23 5.46
N MET A 235 -0.78 -18.52 5.29
CA MET A 235 -0.25 -17.59 6.29
C MET A 235 -1.22 -16.41 6.49
N ILE A 236 -1.74 -15.85 5.39
CA ILE A 236 -2.73 -14.77 5.46
C ILE A 236 -3.96 -15.22 6.24
N LYS A 237 -4.54 -16.37 5.88
CA LYS A 237 -5.69 -16.94 6.60
C LYS A 237 -5.40 -17.13 8.09
N GLN A 238 -4.20 -17.60 8.44
CA GLN A 238 -3.81 -17.76 9.83
C GLN A 238 -3.80 -16.42 10.58
N VAL A 239 -3.15 -15.38 10.02
CA VAL A 239 -3.08 -14.05 10.66
C VAL A 239 -4.47 -13.42 10.79
N LEU A 240 -5.30 -13.50 9.74
CA LEU A 240 -6.67 -12.97 9.77
C LEU A 240 -7.54 -13.61 10.87
N LEU A 241 -7.35 -14.90 11.14
CA LEU A 241 -8.09 -15.63 12.18
C LEU A 241 -7.52 -15.43 13.59
N GLN A 242 -6.19 -15.41 13.74
CA GLN A 242 -5.52 -15.44 15.04
C GLN A 242 -5.17 -14.04 15.57
N SER A 243 -4.82 -13.10 14.70
CA SER A 243 -4.31 -11.78 15.07
C SER A 243 -4.87 -10.68 14.16
N PRO A 244 -6.20 -10.56 14.01
CA PRO A 244 -6.82 -9.53 13.17
C PRO A 244 -6.43 -8.10 13.58
N GLU A 245 -6.05 -7.86 14.84
CA GLU A 245 -5.53 -6.58 15.31
C GLU A 245 -4.15 -6.20 14.76
N ARG A 246 -3.43 -7.13 14.12
CA ARG A 246 -2.15 -6.87 13.43
C ARG A 246 -2.32 -6.72 11.92
N VAL A 247 -3.53 -6.38 11.47
CA VAL A 247 -3.87 -6.25 10.05
C VAL A 247 -4.37 -4.85 9.76
N LEU A 248 -3.81 -4.22 8.73
CA LEU A 248 -4.22 -2.91 8.23
C LEU A 248 -4.82 -3.02 6.82
N PHE A 249 -6.00 -2.42 6.62
CA PHE A 249 -6.62 -2.24 5.31
C PHE A 249 -6.55 -0.78 4.89
N LEU A 250 -5.88 -0.50 3.78
CA LEU A 250 -5.91 0.78 3.09
C LEU A 250 -7.07 0.77 2.10
N VAL A 251 -8.16 1.46 2.42
CA VAL A 251 -9.31 1.63 1.53
C VAL A 251 -9.15 2.97 0.82
N ASP A 252 -8.64 2.90 -0.41
CA ASP A 252 -8.20 4.07 -1.17
C ASP A 252 -9.26 4.55 -2.16
N GLY A 253 -9.70 5.80 -2.00
CA GLY A 253 -10.60 6.49 -2.93
C GLY A 253 -12.07 6.22 -2.67
N PHE A 254 -12.55 6.29 -1.42
CA PHE A 254 -13.97 6.07 -1.10
C PHE A 254 -14.93 6.93 -1.95
N ASP A 255 -14.54 8.17 -2.27
CA ASP A 255 -15.32 9.06 -3.13
C ASP A 255 -15.51 8.56 -4.58
N GLU A 256 -14.72 7.58 -5.01
CA GLU A 256 -14.79 6.98 -6.34
C GLU A 256 -15.74 5.77 -6.42
N LEU A 257 -16.32 5.33 -5.30
CA LEU A 257 -17.26 4.21 -5.29
C LEU A 257 -18.57 4.55 -6.01
N LYS A 258 -18.99 3.68 -6.92
CA LYS A 258 -20.24 3.82 -7.70
C LYS A 258 -21.48 3.27 -6.97
N PHE A 259 -21.29 2.57 -5.86
CA PHE A 259 -22.37 1.96 -5.06
C PHE A 259 -22.40 2.52 -3.64
N SER A 260 -23.60 2.55 -3.04
CA SER A 260 -23.79 2.99 -1.65
C SER A 260 -23.36 1.89 -0.68
N LEU A 261 -22.77 2.23 0.46
CA LEU A 261 -22.46 1.25 1.50
C LEU A 261 -23.55 1.15 2.58
N ASP A 262 -24.74 1.69 2.30
CA ASP A 262 -25.86 1.68 3.25
C ASP A 262 -26.64 0.36 3.27
N VAL A 263 -25.91 -0.72 3.55
CA VAL A 263 -26.43 -2.08 3.64
C VAL A 263 -26.96 -2.33 5.05
N PRO A 264 -28.18 -2.88 5.24
CA PRO A 264 -28.70 -3.23 6.55
C PRO A 264 -27.72 -4.10 7.34
N LYS A 265 -27.50 -3.77 8.62
CA LYS A 265 -26.47 -4.42 9.45
C LYS A 265 -26.62 -5.94 9.53
N ASP A 266 -27.84 -6.44 9.55
CA ASP A 266 -28.14 -7.88 9.63
C ASP A 266 -27.80 -8.63 8.34
N SER A 267 -27.65 -7.91 7.23
CA SER A 267 -27.24 -8.45 5.93
C SER A 267 -25.72 -8.48 5.74
N LEU A 268 -24.95 -7.90 6.68
CA LEU A 268 -23.50 -7.81 6.56
C LEU A 268 -22.82 -9.13 6.97
N PRO A 269 -21.85 -9.61 6.17
CA PRO A 269 -21.09 -10.81 6.53
C PRO A 269 -20.20 -10.53 7.74
N ARG A 270 -19.98 -11.57 8.54
CA ARG A 270 -19.04 -11.57 9.67
C ARG A 270 -17.74 -12.30 9.33
N ASP A 271 -17.82 -13.24 8.41
CA ASP A 271 -16.71 -14.06 7.94
C ASP A 271 -16.13 -13.47 6.64
N PRO A 272 -14.82 -13.14 6.59
CA PRO A 272 -14.17 -12.57 5.40
C PRO A 272 -14.19 -13.50 4.17
N TRP A 273 -14.45 -14.80 4.33
CA TRP A 273 -14.58 -15.77 3.22
C TRP A 273 -16.01 -15.86 2.65
N THR A 274 -16.98 -15.18 3.25
CA THR A 274 -18.36 -15.21 2.75
C THR A 274 -18.47 -14.44 1.43
N GLN A 275 -18.94 -15.10 0.37
CA GLN A 275 -19.14 -14.46 -0.93
C GLN A 275 -20.44 -13.66 -0.97
N CYS A 276 -20.31 -12.33 -1.11
CA CYS A 276 -21.41 -11.37 -1.21
C CYS A 276 -21.18 -10.45 -2.42
N SER A 277 -22.10 -9.53 -2.71
CA SER A 277 -21.79 -8.46 -3.67
C SER A 277 -20.62 -7.60 -3.15
N PRO A 278 -19.81 -6.98 -4.02
CA PRO A 278 -18.71 -6.11 -3.59
C PRO A 278 -19.15 -5.01 -2.62
N GLU A 279 -20.34 -4.45 -2.85
CA GLU A 279 -21.01 -3.49 -1.97
C GLU A 279 -21.15 -4.02 -0.53
N VAL A 280 -21.74 -5.20 -0.37
CA VAL A 280 -22.01 -5.82 0.93
C VAL A 280 -20.70 -6.22 1.63
N THR A 281 -19.75 -6.76 0.88
CA THR A 281 -18.42 -7.13 1.40
C THR A 281 -17.65 -5.90 1.90
N LEU A 282 -17.60 -4.84 1.09
CA LEU A 282 -16.90 -3.60 1.46
C LEU A 282 -17.59 -2.86 2.60
N SER A 283 -18.93 -2.81 2.61
CA SER A 283 -19.71 -2.27 3.72
C SER A 283 -19.43 -3.05 5.02
N GLY A 284 -19.33 -4.37 4.95
CA GLY A 284 -18.95 -5.23 6.07
C GLY A 284 -17.57 -4.92 6.64
N LEU A 285 -16.59 -4.63 5.78
CA LEU A 285 -15.24 -4.21 6.20
C LEU A 285 -15.25 -2.81 6.84
N ILE A 286 -15.81 -1.80 6.16
CA ILE A 286 -15.82 -0.40 6.61
C ILE A 286 -16.61 -0.22 7.92
N ARG A 287 -17.71 -0.97 8.08
CA ARG A 287 -18.51 -1.03 9.32
C ARG A 287 -17.90 -1.94 10.40
N GLN A 288 -16.70 -2.50 10.16
CA GLN A 288 -16.00 -3.47 11.01
C GLN A 288 -16.93 -4.60 11.50
N GLN A 289 -17.77 -5.13 10.61
CA GLN A 289 -18.50 -6.39 10.84
C GLN A 289 -17.63 -7.60 10.46
N ILE A 290 -16.85 -7.45 9.39
CA ILE A 290 -15.76 -8.35 9.04
C ILE A 290 -14.50 -7.89 9.79
N LEU A 291 -13.72 -8.84 10.33
CA LEU A 291 -12.42 -8.58 10.97
C LEU A 291 -12.46 -7.39 11.95
N THR A 292 -13.36 -7.47 12.92
CA THR A 292 -13.76 -6.36 13.81
C THR A 292 -12.65 -5.66 14.60
N LYS A 293 -11.48 -6.31 14.74
CA LYS A 293 -10.29 -5.78 15.43
C LYS A 293 -9.22 -5.21 14.48
N SER A 294 -9.38 -5.34 13.17
CA SER A 294 -8.43 -4.82 12.18
C SER A 294 -8.43 -3.29 12.12
N PHE A 295 -7.34 -2.75 11.60
CA PHE A 295 -7.15 -1.33 11.37
C PHE A 295 -7.54 -0.95 9.95
N LEU A 296 -8.09 0.26 9.77
CA LEU A 296 -8.46 0.80 8.47
C LEU A 296 -7.88 2.21 8.32
N LEU A 297 -7.25 2.47 7.18
CA LEU A 297 -7.04 3.83 6.66
C LEU A 297 -7.96 4.03 5.47
N VAL A 298 -8.98 4.87 5.61
CA VAL A 298 -9.90 5.17 4.51
C VAL A 298 -9.57 6.54 3.93
N THR A 299 -9.21 6.60 2.65
CA THR A 299 -8.96 7.88 1.97
C THR A 299 -10.22 8.35 1.25
N THR A 300 -10.49 9.66 1.30
CA THR A 300 -11.66 10.24 0.63
C THR A 300 -11.45 11.72 0.29
N ARG A 301 -12.20 12.26 -0.67
CA ARG A 301 -12.30 13.72 -0.83
C ARG A 301 -13.08 14.34 0.32
N SER A 302 -12.71 15.57 0.69
CA SER A 302 -13.44 16.33 1.72
C SER A 302 -14.93 16.50 1.39
N THR A 303 -15.29 16.57 0.10
CA THR A 303 -16.68 16.65 -0.37
C THR A 303 -17.50 15.37 -0.17
N ALA A 304 -16.85 14.24 0.06
CA ALA A 304 -17.49 12.94 0.30
C ALA A 304 -17.37 12.48 1.75
N LEU A 305 -16.83 13.32 2.65
CA LEU A 305 -16.61 12.97 4.04
C LEU A 305 -17.92 12.61 4.76
N ASP A 306 -18.99 13.40 4.59
CA ASP A 306 -20.25 13.16 5.30
C ASP A 306 -20.87 11.80 4.94
N LYS A 307 -20.75 11.39 3.67
CA LYS A 307 -21.19 10.06 3.21
C LYS A 307 -20.39 8.95 3.90
N LEU A 308 -19.08 9.13 4.04
CA LEU A 308 -18.22 8.17 4.73
C LEU A 308 -18.55 8.10 6.22
N ILE A 309 -18.73 9.25 6.88
CA ILE A 309 -19.11 9.34 8.30
C ILE A 309 -20.42 8.58 8.56
N GLY A 310 -21.39 8.69 7.64
CA GLY A 310 -22.67 7.98 7.76
C GLY A 310 -22.56 6.45 7.71
N VAL A 311 -21.42 5.89 7.28
CA VAL A 311 -21.25 4.43 7.13
C VAL A 311 -20.11 3.83 7.93
N VAL A 312 -19.11 4.59 8.38
CA VAL A 312 -18.01 4.05 9.21
C VAL A 312 -18.47 3.73 10.63
N LYS A 313 -17.77 2.79 11.28
CA LYS A 313 -17.96 2.56 12.72
C LYS A 313 -17.17 3.60 13.53
N HIS A 314 -17.81 4.21 14.52
CA HIS A 314 -17.16 5.13 15.46
C HIS A 314 -16.63 4.40 16.72
N PRO A 315 -15.62 4.97 17.42
CA PRO A 315 -14.92 6.23 17.13
C PRO A 315 -13.90 6.12 15.97
N VAL A 316 -13.60 7.26 15.33
CA VAL A 316 -12.63 7.36 14.22
C VAL A 316 -11.66 8.51 14.46
N ARG A 317 -10.44 8.39 13.95
CA ARG A 317 -9.46 9.46 13.89
C ARG A 317 -9.58 10.19 12.57
N TYR A 318 -9.67 11.52 12.62
CA TYR A 318 -9.71 12.36 11.43
C TYR A 318 -8.32 12.95 11.15
N ALA A 319 -7.89 12.85 9.90
CA ALA A 319 -6.70 13.49 9.39
C ALA A 319 -7.01 14.17 8.06
N GLU A 320 -6.46 15.36 7.86
CA GLU A 320 -6.58 16.11 6.61
C GLU A 320 -5.21 16.31 5.98
N ILE A 321 -5.03 15.74 4.78
CA ILE A 321 -3.84 15.93 3.95
C ILE A 321 -4.00 17.19 3.11
N LEU A 322 -3.15 18.18 3.37
CA LEU A 322 -3.26 19.50 2.78
C LEU A 322 -2.51 19.59 1.44
N GLY A 323 -1.26 19.13 1.39
CA GLY A 323 -0.35 19.30 0.26
C GLY A 323 1.10 19.30 0.72
N PHE A 324 2.01 19.90 -0.04
CA PHE A 324 3.40 20.06 0.36
C PHE A 324 3.62 21.32 1.22
N SER A 325 4.50 21.27 2.21
CA SER A 325 5.06 22.50 2.78
C SER A 325 6.00 23.18 1.77
N GLU A 326 6.41 24.42 2.05
CA GLU A 326 7.44 25.11 1.24
C GLU A 326 8.72 24.26 1.09
N GLU A 327 9.20 23.68 2.19
CA GLU A 327 10.34 22.76 2.17
C GLU A 327 10.00 21.47 1.40
N GLY A 328 8.77 20.96 1.54
CA GLY A 328 8.30 19.82 0.77
C GLY A 328 8.35 20.06 -0.75
N VAL A 329 7.99 21.25 -1.22
CA VAL A 329 8.11 21.62 -2.63
C VAL A 329 9.57 21.56 -3.07
N LYS A 330 10.48 22.15 -2.29
CA LYS A 330 11.91 22.13 -2.61
C LYS A 330 12.47 20.70 -2.68
N VAL A 331 12.20 19.88 -1.65
CA VAL A 331 12.61 18.46 -1.60
C VAL A 331 12.03 17.68 -2.78
N TYR A 332 10.80 17.98 -3.20
CA TYR A 332 10.21 17.35 -4.37
C TYR A 332 11.00 17.65 -5.65
N PHE A 333 11.38 18.91 -5.89
CA PHE A 333 12.21 19.28 -7.05
C PHE A 333 13.57 18.59 -6.99
N GLU A 334 14.19 18.49 -5.82
CA GLU A 334 15.48 17.80 -5.64
C GLU A 334 15.40 16.30 -5.97
N LYS A 335 14.29 15.64 -5.60
CA LYS A 335 14.05 14.23 -5.92
C LYS A 335 13.65 14.00 -7.37
N PHE A 336 12.85 14.91 -7.94
CA PHE A 336 12.31 14.76 -9.28
C PHE A 336 13.41 14.82 -10.35
N PHE A 337 14.28 15.84 -10.26
CA PHE A 337 15.34 16.09 -11.22
C PHE A 337 16.61 15.32 -10.86
N LYS A 338 17.11 14.50 -11.80
CA LYS A 338 18.38 13.76 -11.61
C LYS A 338 19.60 14.69 -11.49
N GLN A 339 19.54 15.86 -12.13
CA GLN A 339 20.62 16.84 -12.17
C GLN A 339 20.31 18.00 -11.20
N LYS A 340 21.22 18.24 -10.25
CA LYS A 340 21.06 19.32 -9.26
C LYS A 340 20.88 20.70 -9.90
N GLN A 341 21.53 20.95 -11.04
CA GLN A 341 21.41 22.21 -11.76
C GLN A 341 19.98 22.43 -12.28
N HIS A 342 19.38 21.44 -12.95
CA HIS A 342 17.99 21.53 -13.42
C HIS A 342 17.02 21.70 -12.26
N SER A 343 17.26 21.00 -11.15
CA SER A 343 16.46 21.14 -9.92
C SER A 343 16.46 22.59 -9.40
N HIS A 344 17.65 23.18 -9.21
CA HIS A 344 17.77 24.55 -8.73
C HIS A 344 17.17 25.56 -9.72
N GLN A 345 17.48 25.43 -11.01
CA GLN A 345 16.96 26.34 -12.04
C GLN A 345 15.43 26.33 -12.10
N ALA A 346 14.81 25.14 -12.14
CA ALA A 346 13.35 25.03 -12.16
C ALA A 346 12.72 25.54 -10.86
N TYR A 347 13.31 25.21 -9.70
CA TYR A 347 12.77 25.65 -8.40
C TYR A 347 12.86 27.17 -8.25
N ASP A 348 13.99 27.79 -8.58
CA ASP A 348 14.17 29.24 -8.46
C ASP A 348 13.19 29.99 -9.37
N SER A 349 12.99 29.54 -10.61
CA SER A 349 12.01 30.16 -11.52
C SER A 349 10.57 29.96 -11.09
N VAL A 350 10.23 28.82 -10.49
CA VAL A 350 8.92 28.59 -9.88
C VAL A 350 8.72 29.50 -8.67
N ARG A 351 9.73 29.66 -7.81
CA ARG A 351 9.67 30.51 -6.61
C ARG A 351 9.49 31.98 -6.96
N GLU A 352 10.07 32.45 -8.05
CA GLU A 352 9.90 33.82 -8.56
C GLU A 352 8.48 34.10 -9.10
N ASN A 353 7.72 33.06 -9.45
CA ASN A 353 6.34 33.19 -9.93
C ASN A 353 5.35 32.78 -8.83
N GLU A 354 4.68 33.77 -8.22
CA GLU A 354 3.76 33.53 -7.11
C GLU A 354 2.64 32.54 -7.44
N THR A 355 2.11 32.52 -8.68
CA THR A 355 1.07 31.57 -9.09
C THR A 355 1.63 30.15 -9.09
N LEU A 356 2.76 29.93 -9.76
CA LEU A 356 3.38 28.60 -9.82
C LEU A 356 3.78 28.11 -8.44
N PHE A 357 4.37 28.99 -7.63
CA PHE A 357 4.80 28.66 -6.28
C PHE A 357 3.61 28.30 -5.38
N THR A 358 2.51 29.04 -5.47
CA THR A 358 1.25 28.68 -4.78
C THR A 358 0.73 27.33 -5.25
N ALA A 359 0.72 27.10 -6.56
CA ALA A 359 0.14 25.90 -7.14
C ALA A 359 0.95 24.62 -6.83
N CYS A 360 2.28 24.74 -6.67
CA CYS A 360 3.17 23.64 -6.28
C CYS A 360 2.87 23.06 -4.89
N PHE A 361 2.07 23.75 -4.07
CA PHE A 361 1.51 23.17 -2.86
C PHE A 361 0.71 21.89 -3.14
N ILE A 362 0.04 21.82 -4.29
CA ILE A 362 -0.72 20.64 -4.69
C ILE A 362 0.24 19.68 -5.41
N PRO A 363 0.52 18.48 -4.85
CA PRO A 363 1.52 17.54 -5.39
C PRO A 363 1.36 17.20 -6.88
N VAL A 364 0.13 16.99 -7.36
CA VAL A 364 -0.08 16.70 -8.80
C VAL A 364 0.29 17.88 -9.69
N ILE A 365 0.07 19.12 -9.24
CA ILE A 365 0.46 20.31 -10.01
C ILE A 365 1.97 20.50 -9.96
N CYS A 366 2.59 20.27 -8.79
CA CYS A 366 4.05 20.26 -8.65
C CYS A 366 4.71 19.27 -9.62
N TRP A 367 4.15 18.06 -9.72
CA TRP A 367 4.57 17.04 -10.69
C TRP A 367 4.42 17.50 -12.14
N ILE A 368 3.28 18.12 -12.50
CA ILE A 368 3.04 18.66 -13.85
C ILE A 368 4.11 19.71 -14.20
N ILE A 369 4.33 20.67 -13.31
CA ILE A 369 5.31 21.74 -13.52
C ILE A 369 6.71 21.15 -13.72
N CYS A 370 7.13 20.23 -12.84
CA CYS A 370 8.44 19.58 -12.97
C CYS A 370 8.58 18.80 -14.28
N THR A 371 7.51 18.17 -14.74
CA THR A 371 7.48 17.46 -16.02
C THR A 371 7.67 18.41 -17.19
N VAL A 372 6.93 19.54 -17.22
CA VAL A 372 7.07 20.55 -18.27
C VAL A 372 8.50 21.10 -18.31
N TYR A 373 9.08 21.46 -17.16
CA TYR A 373 10.47 21.94 -17.09
C TYR A 373 11.48 20.88 -17.56
N ARG A 374 11.28 19.60 -17.22
CA ARG A 374 12.17 18.52 -17.66
C ARG A 374 12.22 18.42 -19.18
N GLU A 375 11.08 18.38 -19.84
CA GLU A 375 11.03 18.30 -21.31
C GLU A 375 11.68 19.53 -21.97
N GLN A 376 11.57 20.71 -21.34
CA GLN A 376 12.22 21.93 -21.85
C GLN A 376 13.73 21.93 -21.72
N PHE A 377 14.26 21.46 -20.58
CA PHE A 377 15.69 21.30 -20.41
C PHE A 377 16.26 20.34 -21.45
N ASP A 378 15.53 19.28 -21.78
CA ASP A 378 15.94 18.30 -22.79
C ASP A 378 15.94 18.89 -24.22
N GLU A 379 15.07 19.87 -24.50
CA GLU A 379 15.01 20.58 -25.79
C GLU A 379 15.92 21.82 -25.90
N GLY A 380 16.43 22.33 -24.79
CA GLY A 380 17.19 23.58 -24.75
C GLY A 380 16.35 24.83 -25.08
N THR A 381 15.05 24.79 -24.79
CA THR A 381 14.10 25.90 -25.03
C THR A 381 14.12 26.93 -23.90
N GLU A 382 13.67 28.16 -24.20
CA GLU A 382 13.53 29.21 -23.18
C GLU A 382 12.46 28.82 -22.14
N MET A 383 12.75 29.12 -20.87
CA MET A 383 11.86 28.79 -19.74
C MET A 383 10.54 29.55 -19.85
N ILE A 384 9.41 28.89 -19.59
CA ILE A 384 8.08 29.48 -19.80
C ILE A 384 7.87 30.68 -18.88
N GLN A 385 7.89 31.87 -19.46
CA GLN A 385 7.58 33.12 -18.76
C GLN A 385 6.05 33.34 -18.56
N SER A 386 5.18 32.45 -19.06
CA SER A 386 3.73 32.71 -19.22
C SER A 386 2.76 31.80 -18.45
N LEU A 387 3.22 30.97 -17.49
CA LEU A 387 2.31 30.19 -16.65
C LEU A 387 1.72 31.05 -15.52
N GLU A 388 0.67 31.82 -15.85
CA GLU A 388 0.05 32.78 -14.93
C GLU A 388 -1.19 32.24 -14.20
N THR A 389 -1.74 31.10 -14.66
CA THR A 389 -2.95 30.48 -14.10
C THR A 389 -2.86 28.96 -14.04
N THR A 390 -3.68 28.33 -13.19
CA THR A 390 -3.86 26.87 -13.19
C THR A 390 -4.22 26.33 -14.57
N THR A 391 -5.10 27.02 -15.31
CA THR A 391 -5.47 26.63 -16.67
C THR A 391 -4.28 26.65 -17.62
N SER A 392 -3.43 27.70 -17.58
CA SER A 392 -2.23 27.73 -18.43
C SER A 392 -1.26 26.60 -18.11
N ILE A 393 -1.14 26.19 -16.83
CA ILE A 393 -0.31 25.04 -16.44
C ILE A 393 -0.82 23.75 -17.10
N PHE A 394 -2.13 23.50 -17.06
CA PHE A 394 -2.72 22.32 -17.71
C PHE A 394 -2.64 22.38 -19.23
N VAL A 395 -2.86 23.55 -19.83
CA VAL A 395 -2.75 23.75 -21.29
C VAL A 395 -1.33 23.45 -21.75
N GLU A 396 -0.33 23.99 -21.06
CA GLU A 396 1.08 23.77 -21.39
C GLU A 396 1.49 22.31 -21.20
N PHE A 397 1.00 21.67 -20.13
CA PHE A 397 1.23 20.24 -19.92
C PHE A 397 0.64 19.40 -21.06
N VAL A 398 -0.60 19.66 -21.46
CA VAL A 398 -1.23 18.96 -22.59
C VAL A 398 -0.48 19.22 -23.89
N ALA A 399 -0.04 20.46 -24.13
CA ALA A 399 0.78 20.81 -25.30
C ALA A 399 2.10 20.04 -25.30
N THR A 400 2.77 19.96 -24.15
CA THR A 400 3.99 19.17 -23.94
C THR A 400 3.72 17.69 -24.25
N LEU A 401 2.65 17.10 -23.70
CA LEU A 401 2.32 15.70 -23.97
C LEU A 401 2.09 15.43 -25.46
N LEU A 402 1.35 16.30 -26.13
CA LEU A 402 1.08 16.17 -27.56
C LEU A 402 2.36 16.31 -28.39
N LYS A 403 3.26 17.21 -27.99
CA LYS A 403 4.54 17.40 -28.66
C LYS A 403 5.46 16.20 -28.47
N HIS A 404 5.61 15.65 -27.27
CA HIS A 404 6.63 14.62 -27.02
C HIS A 404 6.14 13.18 -27.25
N HIS A 405 4.84 12.94 -27.13
CA HIS A 405 4.30 11.58 -27.11
C HIS A 405 3.28 11.28 -28.21
N CYS A 406 2.91 12.28 -29.03
CA CYS A 406 1.86 12.13 -30.05
C CYS A 406 2.30 12.47 -31.49
N GLN A 407 3.60 12.73 -31.75
CA GLN A 407 4.09 13.11 -33.09
C GLN A 407 3.88 12.02 -34.16
N ASP A 408 4.01 10.74 -33.79
CA ASP A 408 3.95 9.61 -34.72
C ASP A 408 2.53 9.05 -34.95
N LEU A 409 1.49 9.73 -34.44
CA LEU A 409 0.11 9.24 -34.48
C LEU A 409 -0.56 9.38 -35.85
N GLY A 410 0.00 10.15 -36.78
CA GLY A 410 -0.60 10.40 -38.11
C GLY A 410 -1.97 11.10 -38.06
N GLN A 411 -2.38 11.58 -36.89
CA GLN A 411 -3.63 12.31 -36.64
C GLN A 411 -3.36 13.72 -36.15
N SER A 412 -4.28 14.64 -36.42
CA SER A 412 -4.17 15.99 -35.88
C SER A 412 -4.37 15.95 -34.36
N ALA A 413 -3.58 16.75 -33.63
CA ALA A 413 -3.71 16.90 -32.18
C ALA A 413 -5.15 17.28 -31.75
N LEU A 414 -5.84 18.07 -32.57
CA LEU A 414 -7.23 18.46 -32.34
C LEU A 414 -8.18 17.26 -32.32
N THR A 415 -8.00 16.30 -33.23
CA THR A 415 -8.82 15.08 -33.31
C THR A 415 -8.65 14.23 -32.06
N ILE A 416 -7.40 14.05 -31.62
CA ILE A 416 -7.08 13.30 -30.40
C ILE A 416 -7.72 13.96 -29.17
N LEU A 417 -7.55 15.27 -29.01
CA LEU A 417 -8.14 16.03 -27.90
C LEU A 417 -9.66 15.98 -27.89
N GLN A 418 -10.32 16.05 -29.06
CA GLN A 418 -11.78 15.92 -29.14
C GLN A 418 -12.25 14.52 -28.72
N GLY A 419 -11.56 13.46 -29.14
CA GLY A 419 -11.86 12.09 -28.74
C GLY A 419 -11.72 11.89 -27.23
N LEU A 420 -10.59 12.34 -26.67
CA LEU A 420 -10.31 12.30 -25.24
C LEU A 420 -11.29 13.14 -24.42
N GLY A 421 -11.64 14.33 -24.90
CA GLY A 421 -12.61 15.22 -24.27
C GLY A 421 -13.99 14.59 -24.17
N LYS A 422 -14.49 13.96 -25.24
CA LYS A 422 -15.76 13.22 -25.23
C LYS A 422 -15.72 12.03 -24.28
N LEU A 423 -14.61 11.28 -24.26
CA LEU A 423 -14.44 10.15 -23.34
C LEU A 423 -14.45 10.62 -21.88
N ALA A 424 -13.76 11.73 -21.58
CA ALA A 424 -13.74 12.34 -20.26
C ALA A 424 -15.12 12.84 -19.84
N GLU A 425 -15.86 13.51 -20.73
CA GLU A 425 -17.24 13.98 -20.49
C GLU A 425 -18.15 12.80 -20.14
N LYS A 426 -18.17 11.74 -20.97
CA LYS A 426 -18.93 10.52 -20.70
C LYS A 426 -18.54 9.89 -19.37
N GLY A 427 -17.24 9.81 -19.09
CA GLY A 427 -16.75 9.28 -17.82
C GLY A 427 -17.23 10.08 -16.61
N MET A 428 -17.29 11.40 -16.71
CA MET A 428 -17.81 12.26 -15.64
C MET A 428 -19.31 12.05 -15.41
N GLU A 429 -20.10 11.91 -16.47
CA GLU A 429 -21.55 11.64 -16.40
C GLU A 429 -21.83 10.26 -15.77
N GLU A 430 -21.06 9.24 -16.15
CA GLU A 430 -21.20 7.85 -15.68
C GLU A 430 -20.41 7.57 -14.38
N GLN A 431 -19.79 8.59 -13.79
CA GLN A 431 -18.88 8.49 -12.63
C GLN A 431 -17.78 7.42 -12.81
N GLN A 432 -17.30 7.25 -14.04
CA GLN A 432 -16.32 6.26 -14.48
C GLN A 432 -14.94 6.88 -14.65
N VAL A 433 -13.96 6.35 -13.92
CA VAL A 433 -12.55 6.78 -14.02
C VAL A 433 -11.70 5.78 -14.81
N LEU A 434 -12.16 4.53 -14.96
CA LEU A 434 -11.49 3.45 -15.68
C LEU A 434 -12.37 2.94 -16.83
N PHE A 435 -11.82 2.88 -18.04
CA PHE A 435 -12.51 2.57 -19.29
C PHE A 435 -12.01 1.27 -19.88
N ASP A 436 -12.93 0.46 -20.40
CA ASP A 436 -12.58 -0.73 -21.17
C ASP A 436 -11.97 -0.34 -22.52
N HIS A 437 -11.17 -1.24 -23.09
CA HIS A 437 -10.45 -0.97 -24.33
C HIS A 437 -11.39 -0.68 -25.51
N ASP A 438 -12.58 -1.25 -25.53
CA ASP A 438 -13.53 -1.11 -26.64
C ASP A 438 -14.20 0.27 -26.62
N SER A 439 -14.64 0.75 -25.45
CA SER A 439 -15.19 2.11 -25.27
C SER A 439 -14.15 3.18 -25.63
N VAL A 440 -12.88 2.97 -25.30
CA VAL A 440 -11.81 3.90 -25.68
C VAL A 440 -11.58 3.86 -27.19
N SER A 441 -11.56 2.68 -27.81
CA SER A 441 -11.34 2.53 -29.26
C SER A 441 -12.45 3.15 -30.12
N GLN A 442 -13.66 3.31 -29.57
CA GLN A 442 -14.78 3.98 -30.25
C GLN A 442 -14.62 5.52 -30.32
N THR A 443 -13.88 6.11 -29.38
CA THR A 443 -13.74 7.57 -29.25
C THR A 443 -12.35 8.07 -29.62
N VAL A 444 -11.33 7.26 -29.38
CA VAL A 444 -9.93 7.54 -29.70
C VAL A 444 -9.43 6.49 -30.68
N SER A 445 -8.97 6.94 -31.84
CA SER A 445 -8.35 6.05 -32.83
C SER A 445 -6.98 5.60 -32.36
N ASP A 446 -6.72 4.29 -32.46
CA ASP A 446 -5.47 3.65 -32.03
C ASP A 446 -5.03 4.01 -30.59
N PRO A 447 -5.82 3.64 -29.56
CA PRO A 447 -5.54 3.98 -28.16
C PRO A 447 -4.17 3.50 -27.68
N SER A 448 -3.64 2.44 -28.30
CA SER A 448 -2.34 1.85 -27.99
C SER A 448 -1.17 2.81 -28.22
N LYS A 449 -1.35 3.79 -29.11
CA LYS A 449 -0.36 4.82 -29.42
C LYS A 449 -0.53 6.11 -28.62
N VAL A 450 -1.52 6.18 -27.73
CA VAL A 450 -1.74 7.32 -26.84
C VAL A 450 -1.27 6.93 -25.44
N PRO A 451 0.02 7.11 -25.11
CA PRO A 451 0.64 6.46 -23.95
C PRO A 451 0.01 6.85 -22.60
N PHE A 452 -0.54 8.06 -22.50
CA PHE A 452 -1.19 8.51 -21.27
C PHE A 452 -2.57 7.86 -21.00
N LEU A 453 -3.15 7.11 -21.94
CA LEU A 453 -4.39 6.36 -21.71
C LEU A 453 -4.20 5.12 -20.85
N CYS A 454 -2.98 4.57 -20.76
CA CYS A 454 -2.72 3.31 -20.06
C CYS A 454 -3.18 3.30 -18.60
N LYS A 455 -3.14 4.45 -17.91
CA LYS A 455 -3.61 4.59 -16.52
C LYS A 455 -5.12 4.59 -16.34
N PHE A 456 -5.85 4.85 -17.42
CA PHE A 456 -7.30 4.94 -17.44
C PHE A 456 -7.93 3.68 -18.03
N LEU A 457 -7.14 2.71 -18.48
CA LEU A 457 -7.64 1.43 -18.97
C LEU A 457 -7.91 0.47 -17.80
N GLN A 458 -8.98 -0.30 -17.93
CA GLN A 458 -9.24 -1.44 -17.04
C GLN A 458 -8.11 -2.47 -17.18
N ARG A 459 -7.62 -3.00 -16.05
CA ARG A 459 -6.69 -4.14 -16.10
C ARG A 459 -7.47 -5.33 -16.66
N LYS A 460 -6.91 -6.03 -17.66
CA LYS A 460 -7.48 -7.31 -18.10
C LYS A 460 -7.30 -8.32 -16.97
N GLU A 461 -8.39 -8.97 -16.56
CA GLU A 461 -8.38 -10.09 -15.60
C GLU A 461 -7.59 -11.29 -16.15
#